data_AF-A0A4Y2FLP5-F1
#
_entry.id   AF-A0A4Y2FLP5-F1
#
_cell.length_a   1.000
_cell.length_b   1.000
_cell.length_c   1.000
_cell.angle_alpha   90.00
_cell.angle_beta   90.00
_cell.angle_gamma   90.00
#
_symmetry.space_group_name_H-M   'P 1'
#
loop_
_entity.id
_entity.type
_entity.pdbx_description
1 polymer ?
#
loop_
_entity_poly.entity_id
_entity_poly.type
_entity_poly.pdbx_seq_one_letter_code
_entity_poly.pdbx_strand_id
1 'polypeptide(L)'
;MYLSDTLSRATMKETGGDEIHHNPDPEMLNVVHSVSKLLPMSESRFKQFQKATEEDKELQMLFEYFKKGWPEKKVVQKICYHTTKQDMLMLIHEAHLGITKCKSRARELMYWPGISRDIEDLINKCSICEKFQKSRTKKTLEQGRSEGSANCATTLGPAFSKGPAQLTEFTN
;
A
#
# COMPACT_ATOMS: atom_id res chain seq x y z
N MET A 1 8.90 -15.78 9.47
CA MET A 1 9.41 -14.78 8.52
C MET A 1 9.82 -13.56 9.33
N TYR A 2 11.11 -13.45 9.63
CA TYR A 2 11.67 -12.38 10.47
C TYR A 2 11.97 -11.20 9.55
N LEU A 3 11.37 -10.03 9.79
CA LEU A 3 11.55 -8.84 8.95
C LEU A 3 12.94 -8.25 9.20
N SER A 4 13.87 -8.51 8.28
CA SER A 4 15.27 -8.05 8.32
C SER A 4 15.43 -6.52 8.31
N ASP A 5 14.37 -5.78 8.00
CA ASP A 5 14.43 -4.35 7.70
C ASP A 5 14.36 -3.44 8.95
N THR A 6 14.05 -3.99 10.13
CA THR A 6 13.92 -3.18 11.36
C THR A 6 15.24 -2.90 12.07
N LEU A 7 16.34 -3.55 11.67
CA LEU A 7 17.65 -3.36 12.32
C LEU A 7 18.54 -2.33 11.62
N SER A 8 18.27 -2.00 10.35
CA SER A 8 19.14 -1.13 9.55
C SER A 8 19.12 0.34 10.01
N ARG A 9 18.17 0.71 10.88
CA ARG A 9 17.94 2.10 11.34
C ARG A 9 18.08 2.30 12.85
N ALA A 10 18.44 1.26 13.60
CA ALA A 10 18.65 1.39 15.03
C ALA A 10 20.01 2.04 15.29
N THR A 11 20.04 3.21 15.93
CA THR A 11 21.28 3.81 16.42
C THR A 11 21.80 2.97 17.60
N MET A 12 23.04 2.48 17.50
CA MET A 12 23.72 1.80 18.60
C MET A 12 23.76 2.76 19.80
N LYS A 13 23.26 2.33 20.96
CA LYS A 13 23.40 3.11 22.20
C LYS A 13 24.87 3.10 22.57
N GLU A 14 25.50 4.26 22.61
CA GLU A 14 26.79 4.45 23.24
C GLU A 14 26.63 4.16 24.74
N THR A 15 26.95 2.93 25.14
CA THR A 15 27.19 2.62 26.55
C THR A 15 28.51 3.25 26.91
N GLY A 16 28.46 4.32 27.69
CA GLY A 16 29.64 5.03 28.17
C GLY A 16 30.60 4.12 28.93
N GLY A 17 31.87 4.49 28.87
CA GLY A 17 32.95 3.86 29.61
C GLY A 17 34.01 3.28 28.68
N ASP A 18 35.12 4.00 28.61
CA ASP A 18 36.45 3.58 28.16
C ASP A 18 36.77 3.70 26.66
N GLU A 19 37.95 4.29 26.44
CA GLU A 19 38.53 4.79 25.21
C GLU A 19 38.52 3.78 24.05
N ILE A 20 37.47 3.77 23.25
CA ILE A 20 37.51 3.17 21.92
C ILE A 20 37.70 4.31 20.93
N HIS A 21 38.94 4.42 20.47
CA HIS A 21 39.36 5.20 19.31
C HIS A 21 38.30 5.06 18.20
N HIS A 22 37.44 6.07 18.02
CA HIS A 22 36.67 6.21 16.79
C HIS A 22 37.74 6.54 15.75
N ASN A 23 38.36 5.51 15.18
CA ASN A 23 39.16 5.63 13.98
C ASN A 23 38.13 5.68 12.86
N PRO A 24 37.71 6.87 12.37
CA PRO A 24 36.87 6.91 11.20
C PRO A 24 37.61 6.13 10.13
N ASP A 25 36.99 5.07 9.63
CA ASP A 25 37.61 4.16 8.67
C ASP A 25 38.29 5.00 7.58
N PRO A 26 39.64 4.94 7.50
CA PRO A 26 40.41 5.76 6.56
C PRO A 26 39.96 5.54 5.12
N GLU A 27 39.46 4.34 4.82
CA GLU A 27 38.94 3.98 3.50
C GLU A 27 37.60 4.68 3.24
N MET A 28 36.64 4.61 4.16
CA MET A 28 35.37 5.34 4.07
C MET A 28 35.58 6.87 3.98
N LEU A 29 36.49 7.44 4.76
CA LEU A 29 36.83 8.86 4.68
C LEU A 29 37.41 9.22 3.30
N ASN A 30 38.31 8.40 2.78
CA ASN A 30 38.92 8.63 1.48
C ASN A 30 37.89 8.56 0.35
N VAL A 31 36.92 7.63 0.43
CA VAL A 31 35.81 7.54 -0.54
C VAL A 31 34.97 8.82 -0.52
N VAL A 32 34.50 9.26 0.64
CA VAL A 32 33.70 10.50 0.77
C VAL A 32 34.47 11.71 0.26
N HIS A 33 35.75 11.80 0.59
CA HIS A 33 36.60 12.90 0.19
C HIS A 33 36.91 12.89 -1.32
N SER A 34 37.06 11.71 -1.92
CA SER A 34 37.25 11.55 -3.37
C SER A 34 36.01 11.99 -4.15
N VAL A 35 34.81 11.61 -3.72
CA VAL A 35 33.55 12.04 -4.34
C VAL A 35 33.38 13.56 -4.23
N SER A 36 33.65 14.12 -3.05
CA SER A 36 33.54 15.56 -2.81
C SER A 36 34.50 16.39 -3.67
N LYS A 37 35.70 15.86 -3.94
CA LYS A 37 36.74 16.54 -4.72
C LYS A 37 36.61 16.31 -6.23
N LEU A 38 36.21 15.12 -6.65
CA LEU A 38 36.20 14.71 -8.07
C LEU A 38 34.87 14.95 -8.75
N LEU A 39 33.78 15.04 -7.99
CA LEU A 39 32.44 15.34 -8.49
C LEU A 39 31.90 16.65 -7.89
N PRO A 40 32.65 17.77 -7.96
CA PRO A 40 32.12 19.04 -7.50
C PRO A 40 31.01 19.48 -8.45
N MET A 41 29.92 19.95 -7.87
CA MET A 41 28.89 20.63 -8.63
C MET A 41 29.48 21.92 -9.22
N SER A 42 29.09 22.29 -10.44
CA SER A 42 29.49 23.59 -11.00
C SER A 42 29.01 24.72 -10.10
N GLU A 43 29.83 25.77 -9.92
CA GLU A 43 29.47 26.91 -9.08
C GLU A 43 28.16 27.57 -9.50
N SER A 44 27.88 27.60 -10.80
CA SER A 44 26.63 28.12 -11.36
C SER A 44 25.41 27.36 -10.84
N ARG A 45 25.48 26.02 -10.80
CA ARG A 45 24.39 25.16 -10.35
C ARG A 45 24.28 25.16 -8.83
N PHE A 46 25.40 25.25 -8.12
CA PHE A 46 25.41 25.45 -6.68
C PHE A 46 24.68 26.74 -6.27
N LYS A 47 24.99 27.86 -6.93
CA LYS A 47 24.30 29.15 -6.70
C LYS A 47 22.80 29.09 -7.00
N GLN A 48 22.41 28.31 -8.03
CA GLN A 48 20.99 28.10 -8.32
C GLN A 48 20.28 27.35 -7.18
N PHE A 49 20.86 26.27 -6.67
CA PHE A 49 20.29 25.56 -5.52
C PHE A 49 20.24 26.41 -4.27
N GLN A 50 21.29 27.20 -4.02
CA GLN A 50 21.31 28.13 -2.89
C GLN A 50 20.14 29.13 -2.99
N LYS A 51 19.99 29.79 -4.13
CA LYS A 51 18.89 30.75 -4.36
C LYS A 51 17.51 30.08 -4.22
N ALA A 52 17.31 28.93 -4.85
CA ALA A 52 16.04 28.19 -4.75
C ALA A 52 15.73 27.77 -3.30
N THR A 53 16.76 27.42 -2.52
CA THR A 53 16.64 27.07 -1.10
C THR A 53 16.32 28.29 -0.22
N GLU A 54 16.88 29.45 -0.55
CA GLU A 54 16.58 30.72 0.13
C GLU A 54 15.15 31.19 -0.12
N GLU A 55 14.63 30.96 -1.33
CA GLU A 55 13.26 31.32 -1.71
C GLU A 55 12.20 30.33 -1.18
N ASP A 56 12.57 29.08 -0.90
CA ASP A 56 11.65 28.05 -0.41
C ASP A 56 11.31 28.21 1.08
N LYS A 57 10.04 28.49 1.37
CA LYS A 57 9.53 28.74 2.73
C LYS A 57 9.64 27.51 3.65
N GLU A 58 9.45 26.30 3.12
CA GLU A 58 9.52 25.08 3.91
C GLU A 58 10.96 24.77 4.32
N LEU A 59 11.91 24.99 3.40
CA LEU A 59 13.33 24.85 3.71
C LEU A 59 13.81 25.92 4.70
N GLN A 60 13.35 27.16 4.58
CA GLN A 60 13.66 28.20 5.58
C GLN A 60 13.09 27.87 6.96
N MET A 61 11.87 27.33 7.04
CA MET A 61 11.30 26.81 8.28
C MET A 61 12.16 25.68 8.86
N LEU A 62 12.66 24.77 8.03
CA LEU A 62 13.56 23.70 8.47
C LEU A 62 14.88 24.25 9.02
N PHE A 63 15.48 25.25 8.37
CA PHE A 63 16.66 25.95 8.87
C PHE A 63 16.42 26.62 10.22
N GLU A 64 15.21 27.13 10.45
CA GLU A 64 14.81 27.68 11.74
C GLU A 64 14.79 26.60 12.82
N TYR A 65 14.19 25.43 12.55
CA TYR A 65 14.21 24.29 13.50
C TYR A 65 15.61 23.77 13.76
N PHE A 66 16.49 23.78 12.76
CA PHE A 66 17.89 23.42 12.98
C PHE A 66 18.56 24.35 13.99
N LYS A 67 18.29 25.66 13.93
CA LYS A 67 18.87 26.65 14.85
C LYS A 67 18.22 26.68 16.23
N LYS A 68 16.89 26.53 16.29
CA LYS A 68 16.10 26.70 17.53
C LYS A 68 15.74 25.38 18.23
N GLY A 69 16.06 24.25 17.60
CA GLY A 69 15.64 22.93 18.05
C GLY A 69 14.30 22.50 17.47
N TRP A 70 14.02 21.19 17.55
CA TRP A 70 12.79 20.60 17.04
C TRP A 70 11.58 20.99 17.91
N PRO A 71 10.42 21.33 17.32
CA PRO A 71 9.22 21.64 18.09
C PRO A 71 8.75 20.41 18.90
N GLU A 72 8.51 20.59 20.20
CA GLU A 72 8.09 19.52 21.11
C GLU A 72 6.71 18.94 20.75
N LYS A 73 5.80 19.81 20.29
CA LYS A 73 4.50 19.38 19.78
C LYS A 73 4.72 18.92 18.35
N LYS A 74 4.49 17.63 18.11
CA LYS A 74 4.39 17.05 16.77
C LYS A 74 3.23 17.72 16.04
N VAL A 75 3.48 18.86 15.43
CA VAL A 75 2.58 19.43 14.44
C VAL A 75 2.71 18.50 13.25
N VAL A 76 1.83 17.50 13.17
CA VAL A 76 1.72 16.66 11.97
C VAL A 76 1.10 17.57 10.92
N GLN A 77 1.95 18.40 10.32
CA GLN A 77 1.61 19.19 9.16
C GLN A 77 1.17 18.17 8.12
N LYS A 78 -0.09 18.27 7.69
CA LYS A 78 -0.67 17.38 6.68
C LYS A 78 0.23 17.47 5.45
N ILE A 79 1.09 16.48 5.25
CA ILE A 79 2.05 16.43 4.16
C ILE A 79 1.23 16.31 2.87
N CYS A 80 0.90 17.46 2.28
CA CYS A 80 0.30 17.56 0.97
C CYS A 80 1.47 17.61 -0.01
N TYR A 81 1.94 16.44 -0.45
CA TYR A 81 2.91 16.34 -1.53
C TYR A 81 2.19 16.74 -2.84
N HIS A 82 2.02 18.05 -3.06
CA HIS A 82 1.57 18.74 -4.29
C HIS A 82 0.34 18.18 -5.06
N THR A 83 -0.30 17.13 -4.57
CA THR A 83 -1.40 16.44 -5.23
C THR A 83 -2.61 16.66 -4.35
N THR A 84 -3.64 17.29 -4.92
CA THR A 84 -4.85 17.54 -4.15
C THR A 84 -5.53 16.20 -3.86
N LYS A 85 -6.33 16.16 -2.80
CA LYS A 85 -7.20 15.01 -2.54
C LYS A 85 -8.06 14.65 -3.76
N GLN A 86 -8.45 15.65 -4.56
CA GLN A 86 -9.25 15.46 -5.77
C GLN A 86 -8.47 14.74 -6.88
N ASP A 87 -7.22 15.12 -7.12
CA ASP A 87 -6.37 14.47 -8.13
C ASP A 87 -6.16 13.00 -7.79
N MET A 88 -5.97 12.70 -6.50
CA MET A 88 -5.82 11.32 -6.03
C MET A 88 -7.11 10.50 -6.13
N LEU A 89 -8.24 11.13 -5.86
CA LEU A 89 -9.55 10.53 -6.07
C LEU A 89 -9.78 10.20 -7.55
N MET A 90 -9.40 11.08 -8.47
CA MET A 90 -9.46 10.83 -9.91
C MET A 90 -8.55 9.69 -10.34
N LEU A 91 -7.33 9.61 -9.81
CA LEU A 91 -6.40 8.51 -10.07
C LEU A 91 -6.95 7.15 -9.58
N ILE A 92 -7.56 7.11 -8.40
CA ILE A 92 -8.20 5.89 -7.87
C ILE A 92 -9.39 5.47 -8.74
N HIS A 93 -10.11 6.44 -9.30
CA HIS A 93 -11.31 6.24 -10.10
C HIS A 93 -11.04 6.06 -11.60
N GLU A 94 -9.78 6.10 -12.02
CA GLU A 94 -9.41 5.85 -13.40
C GLU A 94 -9.99 4.50 -13.89
N ALA A 95 -10.36 4.43 -15.17
CA ALA A 95 -11.07 3.30 -15.76
C ALA A 95 -12.46 2.97 -15.14
N HIS A 96 -13.04 3.86 -14.33
CA HIS A 96 -14.42 3.75 -13.81
C HIS A 96 -14.71 2.42 -13.10
N LEU A 97 -13.73 1.97 -12.31
CA LEU A 97 -13.86 0.74 -11.52
C LEU A 97 -14.96 0.90 -10.46
N GLY A 98 -15.62 -0.21 -10.11
CA GLY A 98 -16.64 -0.22 -9.06
C GLY A 98 -16.05 0.07 -7.68
N ILE A 99 -16.91 0.48 -6.74
CA ILE A 99 -16.56 0.94 -5.37
C ILE A 99 -15.55 0.00 -4.69
N THR A 100 -15.77 -1.32 -4.71
CA THR A 100 -14.89 -2.29 -4.06
C THR A 100 -13.47 -2.26 -4.61
N LYS A 101 -13.31 -2.15 -5.94
CA LYS A 101 -12.00 -2.12 -6.59
C LYS A 101 -11.27 -0.79 -6.33
N CYS A 102 -11.97 0.33 -6.43
CA CYS A 102 -11.43 1.64 -6.08
C CYS A 102 -10.98 1.68 -4.61
N LYS A 103 -11.76 1.10 -3.68
CA LYS A 103 -11.36 0.97 -2.27
C LYS A 103 -10.12 0.07 -2.09
N SER A 104 -10.00 -1.02 -2.85
CA SER A 104 -8.80 -1.88 -2.78
C SER A 104 -7.56 -1.13 -3.23
N ARG A 105 -7.64 -0.50 -4.40
CA ARG A 105 -6.56 0.32 -4.94
C ARG A 105 -6.14 1.44 -3.98
N ALA A 106 -7.11 2.10 -3.36
CA ALA A 106 -6.84 3.12 -2.36
C ALA A 106 -6.04 2.58 -1.17
N ARG A 107 -6.42 1.41 -0.63
CA ARG A 107 -5.71 0.76 0.50
C ARG A 107 -4.26 0.41 0.17
N GLU A 108 -3.96 0.13 -1.09
CA GLU A 108 -2.61 -0.25 -1.54
C GLU A 108 -1.70 0.96 -1.75
N LEU A 109 -2.27 2.13 -2.06
CA LEU A 109 -1.49 3.29 -2.51
C LEU A 109 -1.45 4.44 -1.50
N MET A 110 -2.49 4.63 -0.68
CA MET A 110 -2.61 5.85 0.12
C MET A 110 -3.64 5.81 1.26
N TYR A 111 -3.59 6.84 2.11
CA TYR A 111 -4.50 6.99 3.24
C TYR A 111 -4.84 8.45 3.56
N TRP A 112 -6.11 8.70 3.88
CA TRP A 112 -6.56 9.85 4.65
C TRP A 112 -7.87 9.53 5.39
N PRO A 113 -8.22 10.26 6.48
CA PRO A 113 -9.48 10.06 7.17
C PRO A 113 -10.68 10.29 6.24
N GLY A 114 -11.57 9.29 6.15
CA GLY A 114 -12.77 9.36 5.32
C GLY A 114 -12.59 8.98 3.84
N ILE A 115 -11.42 8.49 3.43
CA ILE A 115 -11.13 8.07 2.04
C ILE A 115 -12.20 7.18 1.41
N SER A 116 -12.77 6.25 2.18
CA SER A 116 -13.83 5.37 1.67
C SER A 116 -15.10 6.12 1.28
N ARG A 117 -15.51 7.12 2.08
CA ARG A 117 -16.68 7.95 1.81
C ARG A 117 -16.44 8.82 0.57
N ASP A 118 -15.25 9.41 0.47
CA ASP A 118 -14.91 10.26 -0.66
C ASP A 118 -14.89 9.49 -2.00
N ILE A 119 -14.42 8.24 -1.97
CA ILE A 119 -14.46 7.34 -3.14
C ILE A 119 -15.91 7.04 -3.53
N GLU A 120 -16.77 6.73 -2.56
CA GLU A 120 -18.20 6.49 -2.81
C GLU A 120 -18.87 7.73 -3.41
N ASP A 121 -18.64 8.90 -2.82
CA ASP A 121 -19.20 10.18 -3.27
C ASP A 121 -18.77 10.51 -4.71
N LEU A 122 -17.49 10.27 -5.05
CA LEU A 122 -16.97 10.48 -6.41
C LEU A 122 -17.64 9.54 -7.42
N ILE A 123 -17.72 8.23 -7.09
CA ILE A 123 -18.31 7.23 -7.98
C ILE A 123 -19.80 7.49 -8.18
N ASN A 124 -20.53 7.88 -7.12
CA ASN A 124 -21.95 8.18 -7.18
C ASN A 124 -22.25 9.42 -8.03
N LYS A 125 -21.32 10.38 -8.12
CA LYS A 125 -21.43 11.59 -8.96
C LYS A 125 -20.87 11.40 -10.37
N CYS A 126 -20.30 10.22 -10.68
CA CYS A 126 -19.69 9.97 -11.98
C CYS A 126 -20.73 9.58 -13.03
N SER A 127 -20.88 10.41 -14.06
CA SER A 127 -21.85 10.23 -15.15
C SER A 127 -21.62 8.94 -15.95
N ILE A 128 -20.37 8.46 -16.03
CA ILE A 128 -20.03 7.21 -16.72
C ILE A 128 -20.48 6.02 -15.87
N CYS A 129 -20.11 5.98 -14.60
CA CYS A 129 -20.55 4.92 -13.68
C CYS A 129 -22.07 4.85 -13.55
N GLU A 130 -22.75 6.00 -13.51
CA GLU A 130 -24.21 6.06 -13.43
C GLU A 130 -24.89 5.33 -14.61
N LYS A 131 -24.39 5.54 -15.83
CA LYS A 131 -24.91 4.89 -17.05
C LYS A 131 -24.78 3.37 -17.01
N PHE A 132 -23.65 2.87 -16.52
CA PHE A 132 -23.36 1.42 -16.47
C PHE A 132 -23.85 0.72 -15.20
N GLN A 133 -24.34 1.45 -14.20
CA GLN A 133 -25.01 0.88 -13.03
C GLN A 133 -26.46 0.49 -13.35
N LYS A 134 -27.18 1.33 -14.11
CA LYS A 134 -28.59 1.09 -14.49
C LYS A 134 -28.78 -0.15 -15.38
N SER A 135 -27.76 -0.59 -16.11
CA SER A 135 -27.81 -1.81 -16.91
C SER A 135 -27.60 -3.11 -16.11
N ARG A 136 -27.27 -3.02 -14.81
CA ARG A 136 -27.10 -4.18 -13.91
C ARG A 136 -28.26 -4.39 -12.94
N THR A 137 -29.46 -3.91 -13.25
CA THR A 137 -30.66 -4.33 -12.52
C THR A 137 -30.91 -5.82 -12.76
N LYS A 138 -30.57 -6.59 -11.72
CA LYS A 138 -30.87 -7.99 -11.42
C LYS A 138 -31.95 -8.62 -12.31
N LYS A 139 -31.58 -9.61 -13.14
CA LYS A 139 -32.48 -10.73 -13.40
C LYS A 139 -32.60 -11.50 -12.08
N THR A 140 -33.64 -11.20 -11.31
CA THR A 140 -34.13 -12.11 -10.26
C THR A 140 -34.61 -13.36 -10.98
N LEU A 141 -33.88 -14.47 -10.86
CA LEU A 141 -34.41 -15.78 -11.20
C LEU A 141 -35.41 -16.12 -10.10
N GLU A 142 -36.70 -15.88 -10.38
CA GLU A 142 -37.82 -16.46 -9.65
C GLU A 142 -37.72 -17.99 -9.79
N GLN A 143 -37.05 -18.65 -8.85
CA GLN A 143 -37.24 -20.08 -8.64
C GLN A 143 -38.49 -20.24 -7.78
N GLY A 144 -39.61 -20.51 -8.47
CA GLY A 144 -40.87 -20.88 -7.83
C GLY A 144 -40.66 -22.09 -6.91
N ARG A 145 -40.90 -21.89 -5.63
CA ARG A 145 -40.98 -22.95 -4.62
C ARG A 145 -42.45 -23.32 -4.48
N SER A 146 -42.89 -24.36 -5.20
CA SER A 146 -44.07 -25.12 -4.82
C SER A 146 -43.67 -26.20 -3.83
N GLU A 147 -44.34 -26.22 -2.69
CA GLU A 147 -44.20 -27.17 -1.60
C GLU A 147 -44.61 -28.60 -2.00
N GLY A 148 -44.00 -29.61 -1.36
CA GLY A 148 -44.46 -31.00 -1.49
C GLY A 148 -43.48 -32.11 -1.09
N SER A 149 -43.28 -32.27 0.22
CA SER A 149 -43.11 -33.53 0.97
C SER A 149 -42.33 -34.73 0.38
N ALA A 150 -41.21 -35.11 1.02
CA ALA A 150 -41.05 -36.41 1.69
C ALA A 150 -39.62 -36.62 2.26
N ASN A 151 -39.53 -36.60 3.59
CA ASN A 151 -38.87 -37.58 4.46
C ASN A 151 -37.43 -38.03 4.09
N CYS A 152 -36.42 -37.45 4.74
CA CYS A 152 -35.07 -38.02 4.84
C CYS A 152 -34.81 -38.41 6.30
N ALA A 153 -34.97 -39.70 6.60
CA ALA A 153 -34.63 -40.29 7.88
C ALA A 153 -33.13 -40.59 7.93
N THR A 154 -32.49 -40.13 9.00
CA THR A 154 -31.16 -40.55 9.47
C THR A 154 -31.12 -42.07 9.65
N THR A 155 -30.14 -42.77 9.09
CA THR A 155 -29.41 -43.89 9.75
C THR A 155 -28.11 -44.20 9.00
N LEU A 156 -27.09 -44.49 9.80
CA LEU A 156 -25.70 -44.82 9.51
C LEU A 156 -25.52 -45.99 8.54
N GLY A 157 -24.36 -46.02 7.85
CA GLY A 157 -23.82 -47.21 7.16
C GLY A 157 -23.54 -48.38 8.12
N PRO A 158 -23.11 -49.57 7.63
CA PRO A 158 -21.79 -49.68 7.01
C PRO A 158 -21.62 -50.80 5.94
N ALA A 159 -20.37 -50.90 5.46
CA ALA A 159 -19.63 -52.14 5.13
C ALA A 159 -19.63 -52.69 3.69
N PHE A 160 -18.44 -52.55 3.11
CA PHE A 160 -17.74 -53.47 2.19
C PHE A 160 -18.03 -54.97 2.39
N SER A 161 -18.30 -55.71 1.30
CA SER A 161 -17.73 -57.06 1.07
C SER A 161 -18.04 -57.64 -0.33
N LYS A 162 -16.96 -57.89 -1.10
CA LYS A 162 -16.59 -59.06 -1.93
C LYS A 162 -17.65 -59.85 -2.74
N GLY A 163 -17.42 -59.90 -4.07
CA GLY A 163 -17.40 -61.10 -4.96
C GLY A 163 -18.69 -61.93 -5.15
N PRO A 164 -18.74 -62.90 -6.09
CA PRO A 164 -17.65 -63.53 -6.85
C PRO A 164 -17.81 -63.54 -8.39
N ALA A 165 -16.77 -64.05 -9.05
CA ALA A 165 -16.66 -64.37 -10.48
C ALA A 165 -17.45 -65.62 -10.88
N GLN A 166 -17.90 -65.69 -12.14
CA GLN A 166 -18.05 -66.94 -12.91
C GLN A 166 -17.83 -66.66 -14.41
N LEU A 167 -17.12 -67.59 -15.04
CA LEU A 167 -16.74 -67.71 -16.45
C LEU A 167 -17.90 -68.23 -17.33
N THR A 168 -17.57 -68.48 -18.61
CA THR A 168 -18.26 -69.26 -19.69
C THR A 168 -19.05 -68.39 -20.68
N GLU A 169 -19.01 -68.54 -22.00
CA GLU A 169 -18.36 -69.40 -23.01
C GLU A 169 -18.53 -68.65 -24.36
N PHE A 170 -17.51 -68.50 -25.22
CA PHE A 170 -17.19 -69.31 -26.42
C PHE A 170 -18.28 -69.50 -27.51
N THR A 171 -17.84 -69.27 -28.76
CA THR A 171 -18.42 -69.55 -30.09
C THR A 171 -19.48 -68.55 -30.61
N ASN A 172 -19.43 -68.06 -31.85
CA ASN A 172 -18.78 -68.51 -33.09
C ASN A 172 -18.36 -67.30 -33.94
#